data_AF-A0A2G5VCT5-F1
#
_entry.id   AF-A0A2G5VCT5-F1
#
_cell.length_a   1.000
_cell.length_b   1.000
_cell.length_c   1.000
_cell.angle_alpha   90.00
_cell.angle_beta   90.00
_cell.angle_gamma   90.00
#
_symmetry.space_group_name_H-M   'P 1'
#
loop_
_entity.id
_entity.type
_entity.pdbx_description
1 polymer ?
#
loop_
_entity_poly.entity_id
_entity_poly.type
_entity_poly.pdbx_seq_one_letter_code
_entity_poly.pdbx_strand_id
1 'polypeptide(L)'
;MYWNYFLERVENFKIYRLPVDLKIHAEVLESSGFSFSFDELDVISTILGPKPLKEFSTKLDNYEIFTHPIILNSEKLVLHSGRVHFNLQRINHRHIHLKDYDQQVLINHMNVWITNNNEIGMEFSGDIETDRVGNHIDSVNTIKEMMHSKMRESGGSKVKADKRQSIASQSPKFRRAEKSLPLHLDTLRIAVDGIRLNKNKYYLRRCISNQKNVPHKQLVPWDLNNQHEVLPGDFCVGYPQDYIFKANYRVENLPVPWKTELQMKSRNPWRDATLGYLTPAYDQVPIHIGFKKVVSDLIGNRAMIYTKKLEFQNKELWHGIDQGRESPKIYRLPVDLKIQAEILESCGFSFSYAELDRISSILGPKPLKEFSTRFDNYEIFQHPIVRNSEKLVLYGGRAQFIAQPINHRHIHLRDYYRETLLDHMNVWIRNNNEIGMEFSGDFKVGDSSSYSEELTKDIMNSKMRESGGRIVKADERFPNTLYSISMPRTNAPNIETQFSLLKNGPKLQIYLKIQPSGTAIPE
;
A
#
# COMPACT_ATOMS: atom_id res chain seq x y z
N MET A 1 18.35 -72.53 22.98
CA MET A 1 18.42 -71.24 23.71
C MET A 1 19.75 -70.62 23.38
N TYR A 2 19.92 -69.53 22.62
CA TYR A 2 19.05 -68.45 22.16
C TYR A 2 19.46 -68.09 20.71
N TRP A 3 18.57 -68.19 19.71
CA TRP A 3 18.74 -67.58 18.37
C TRP A 3 17.43 -67.70 17.57
N ASN A 4 16.35 -67.11 18.07
CA ASN A 4 15.07 -67.02 17.34
C ASN A 4 14.42 -65.68 17.70
N TYR A 5 14.63 -64.63 16.89
CA TYR A 5 13.70 -63.48 16.70
C TYR A 5 14.18 -62.42 15.67
N PHE A 6 14.85 -62.77 14.55
CA PHE A 6 15.34 -61.75 13.59
C PHE A 6 15.08 -62.01 12.09
N LEU A 7 14.20 -62.93 11.69
CA LEU A 7 14.03 -63.31 10.27
C LEU A 7 12.57 -63.24 9.75
N GLU A 8 11.80 -62.21 10.11
CA GLU A 8 10.44 -62.01 9.56
C GLU A 8 10.26 -60.68 8.79
N ARG A 9 11.34 -60.08 8.27
CA ARG A 9 11.22 -58.85 7.44
C ARG A 9 12.23 -58.74 6.29
N VAL A 10 12.36 -59.78 5.48
CA VAL A 10 13.11 -59.72 4.21
C VAL A 10 12.12 -59.83 3.05
N GLU A 11 11.34 -58.77 2.81
CA GLU A 11 10.50 -58.65 1.61
C GLU A 11 11.29 -57.96 0.48
N ASN A 12 11.54 -58.70 -0.61
CA ASN A 12 11.79 -58.22 -1.98
C ASN A 12 12.85 -57.11 -2.20
N PHE A 13 14.14 -57.41 -2.04
CA PHE A 13 15.20 -56.55 -2.60
C PHE A 13 15.18 -56.60 -4.13
N LYS A 14 14.86 -55.47 -4.78
CA LYS A 14 15.10 -55.29 -6.23
C LYS A 14 16.56 -54.92 -6.43
N ILE A 15 17.34 -55.81 -7.05
CA ILE A 15 18.73 -55.52 -7.43
C ILE A 15 18.72 -54.84 -8.80
N TYR A 16 19.12 -53.57 -8.85
CA TYR A 16 19.34 -52.85 -10.10
C TYR A 16 20.81 -53.02 -10.52
N ARG A 17 21.06 -53.63 -11.68
CA ARG A 17 22.40 -53.75 -12.28
C ARG A 17 22.59 -52.63 -13.29
N LEU A 18 23.50 -51.71 -13.00
CA LEU A 18 23.88 -50.62 -13.90
C LEU A 18 25.19 -50.98 -14.63
N PRO A 19 25.38 -50.57 -15.90
CA PRO A 19 26.67 -50.70 -16.58
C PRO A 19 27.78 -49.97 -15.79
N VAL A 20 28.97 -50.58 -15.72
CA VAL A 20 30.12 -50.08 -14.94
C VAL A 20 30.55 -48.66 -15.33
N ASP A 21 30.34 -48.29 -16.60
CA ASP A 21 30.74 -46.99 -17.15
C ASP A 21 29.59 -45.97 -17.24
N LEU A 22 28.40 -46.28 -16.71
CA LEU A 22 27.27 -45.37 -16.77
C LEU A 22 27.53 -44.13 -15.91
N LYS A 23 27.44 -42.94 -16.52
CA LYS A 23 27.43 -41.66 -15.82
C LYS A 23 26.05 -41.03 -15.91
N ILE A 24 25.46 -40.74 -14.76
CA ILE A 24 24.13 -40.13 -14.64
C ILE A 24 24.30 -38.66 -14.25
N HIS A 25 23.68 -37.77 -15.01
CA HIS A 25 23.50 -36.39 -14.57
C HIS A 25 22.15 -36.26 -13.88
N ALA A 26 22.16 -36.20 -12.55
CA ALA A 26 20.99 -35.91 -11.75
C ALA A 26 21.05 -34.45 -11.26
N GLU A 27 19.91 -33.77 -11.25
CA GLU A 27 19.76 -32.49 -10.55
C GLU A 27 19.25 -32.68 -9.12
N VAL A 28 18.49 -33.75 -8.89
CA VAL A 28 17.86 -34.09 -7.61
C VAL A 28 18.15 -35.56 -7.29
N LEU A 29 18.52 -35.84 -6.05
CA LEU A 29 18.57 -37.20 -5.50
C LEU A 29 17.64 -37.26 -4.28
N GLU A 30 16.62 -38.12 -4.31
CA GLU A 30 15.60 -38.20 -3.26
C GLU A 30 15.45 -39.62 -2.71
N SER A 31 15.53 -39.77 -1.39
CA SER A 31 15.22 -40.99 -0.65
C SER A 31 14.24 -40.71 0.49
N SER A 32 12.98 -40.50 0.14
CA SER A 32 11.91 -40.23 1.12
C SER A 32 11.56 -41.42 2.02
N GLY A 33 11.83 -42.66 1.56
CA GLY A 33 11.46 -43.88 2.28
C GLY A 33 12.57 -44.52 3.15
N PHE A 34 13.83 -44.12 2.97
CA PHE A 34 14.98 -44.76 3.63
C PHE A 34 16.17 -43.80 3.71
N SER A 35 17.11 -44.06 4.63
CA SER A 35 18.40 -43.35 4.67
C SER A 35 19.46 -44.12 3.94
N PHE A 36 20.32 -43.40 3.22
CA PHE A 36 21.55 -43.97 2.70
C PHE A 36 22.53 -44.26 3.85
N SER A 37 23.33 -45.30 3.66
CA SER A 37 24.61 -45.51 4.33
C SER A 37 25.73 -44.76 3.59
N PHE A 38 26.89 -44.63 4.23
CA PHE A 38 28.05 -43.97 3.62
C PHE A 38 28.55 -44.74 2.38
N ASP A 39 28.64 -46.07 2.49
CA ASP A 39 29.06 -46.96 1.38
C ASP A 39 28.13 -46.84 0.15
N GLU A 40 26.83 -46.70 0.37
CA GLU A 40 25.86 -46.48 -0.71
C GLU A 40 26.06 -45.13 -1.39
N LEU A 41 26.39 -44.07 -0.64
CA LEU A 41 26.70 -42.76 -1.20
C LEU A 41 28.01 -42.77 -1.98
N ASP A 42 29.02 -43.52 -1.52
CA ASP A 42 30.26 -43.72 -2.27
C ASP A 42 29.96 -44.36 -3.62
N VAL A 43 29.17 -45.44 -3.65
CA VAL A 43 28.75 -46.09 -4.90
C VAL A 43 27.98 -45.13 -5.79
N ILE A 44 27.00 -44.38 -5.25
CA ILE A 44 26.24 -43.38 -6.01
C ILE A 44 27.16 -42.30 -6.57
N SER A 45 28.18 -41.86 -5.82
CA SER A 45 29.13 -40.83 -6.24
C SER A 45 29.95 -41.26 -7.46
N THR A 46 30.25 -42.55 -7.58
CA THR A 46 30.95 -43.07 -8.76
C THR A 46 30.11 -43.02 -10.03
N ILE A 47 28.78 -42.99 -9.90
CA ILE A 47 27.83 -42.98 -11.02
C ILE A 47 27.39 -41.55 -11.36
N LEU A 48 27.32 -40.66 -10.38
CA LEU A 48 26.96 -39.26 -10.61
C LEU A 48 28.03 -38.51 -11.40
N GLY A 49 27.59 -37.67 -12.34
CA GLY A 49 28.47 -36.74 -13.05
C GLY A 49 29.06 -35.66 -12.14
N PRO A 50 30.07 -34.91 -12.59
CA PRO A 50 30.83 -33.97 -11.75
C PRO A 50 30.07 -32.70 -11.34
N LYS A 51 28.83 -32.51 -11.82
CA LYS A 51 28.02 -31.33 -11.49
C LYS A 51 27.37 -31.53 -10.11
N PRO A 52 27.37 -30.50 -9.23
CA PRO A 52 26.69 -30.58 -7.95
C PRO A 52 25.18 -30.75 -8.13
N LEU A 53 24.55 -31.39 -7.14
CA LEU A 53 23.10 -31.53 -7.08
C LEU A 53 22.45 -30.19 -6.75
N LYS A 54 21.34 -29.87 -7.40
CA LYS A 54 20.48 -28.76 -6.97
C LYS A 54 19.78 -29.11 -5.65
N GLU A 55 19.41 -30.38 -5.47
CA GLU A 55 18.73 -30.84 -4.26
C GLU A 55 19.17 -32.27 -3.88
N PHE A 56 19.47 -32.46 -2.60
CA PHE A 56 19.61 -33.78 -1.99
C PHE A 56 18.54 -33.93 -0.92
N SER A 57 17.71 -34.96 -1.04
CA SER A 57 16.60 -35.23 -0.13
C SER A 57 16.75 -36.61 0.52
N THR A 58 16.69 -36.67 1.84
CA THR A 58 16.79 -37.93 2.60
C THR A 58 15.98 -37.88 3.88
N LYS A 59 15.68 -39.05 4.44
CA LYS A 59 15.18 -39.19 5.80
C LYS A 59 16.28 -38.94 6.85
N LEU A 60 15.92 -38.28 7.95
CA LEU A 60 16.83 -38.01 9.06
C LEU A 60 17.02 -39.22 9.99
N ASP A 61 17.70 -40.25 9.51
CA ASP A 61 17.97 -41.48 10.29
C ASP A 61 19.47 -41.68 10.62
N ASN A 62 20.38 -41.01 9.90
CA ASN A 62 21.82 -41.11 10.14
C ASN A 62 22.50 -39.74 9.96
N TYR A 63 23.29 -39.30 10.95
CA TYR A 63 24.04 -38.04 10.85
C TYR A 63 25.35 -38.15 10.07
N GLU A 64 25.93 -39.35 10.02
CA GLU A 64 27.27 -39.56 9.46
C GLU A 64 27.31 -39.20 7.97
N ILE A 65 26.20 -39.44 7.26
CA ILE A 65 26.08 -39.13 5.83
C ILE A 65 26.19 -37.64 5.53
N PHE A 66 25.84 -36.73 6.45
CA PHE A 66 25.87 -35.28 6.14
C PHE A 66 27.28 -34.73 5.98
N THR A 67 28.32 -35.52 6.31
CA THR A 67 29.71 -35.19 6.01
C THR A 67 30.16 -35.64 4.61
N HIS A 68 29.32 -36.40 3.90
CA HIS A 68 29.63 -36.93 2.58
C HIS A 68 29.69 -35.81 1.52
N PRO A 69 30.69 -35.81 0.61
CA PRO A 69 30.87 -34.74 -0.38
C PRO A 69 29.66 -34.47 -1.28
N ILE A 70 28.89 -35.49 -1.67
CA ILE A 70 27.65 -35.29 -2.48
C ILE A 70 26.69 -34.33 -1.76
N ILE A 71 26.51 -34.52 -0.45
CA ILE A 71 25.55 -33.77 0.33
C ILE A 71 26.09 -32.35 0.57
N LEU A 72 27.35 -32.24 1.01
CA LEU A 72 28.00 -30.95 1.25
C LEU A 72 28.06 -30.06 0.01
N ASN A 73 28.20 -30.65 -1.17
CA ASN A 73 28.23 -29.93 -2.44
C ASN A 73 26.84 -29.67 -3.04
N SER A 74 25.76 -30.16 -2.42
CA SER A 74 24.41 -29.90 -2.92
C SER A 74 24.00 -28.45 -2.63
N GLU A 75 23.16 -27.86 -3.49
CA GLU A 75 22.70 -26.47 -3.27
C GLU A 75 21.64 -26.40 -2.16
N LYS A 76 20.87 -27.48 -1.96
CA LYS A 76 19.78 -27.58 -1.00
C LYS A 76 19.70 -28.99 -0.41
N LEU A 77 19.62 -29.07 0.92
CA LEU A 77 19.40 -30.31 1.67
C LEU A 77 17.95 -30.34 2.16
N VAL A 78 17.17 -31.30 1.68
CA VAL A 78 15.82 -31.60 2.17
C VAL A 78 15.88 -32.77 3.14
N LEU A 79 15.32 -32.58 4.33
CA LEU A 79 15.25 -33.61 5.36
C LEU A 79 13.80 -33.97 5.58
N HIS A 80 13.49 -35.26 5.42
CA HIS A 80 12.20 -35.82 5.80
C HIS A 80 12.23 -36.28 7.26
N SER A 81 11.07 -36.26 7.91
CA SER A 81 10.91 -36.73 9.29
C SER A 81 11.44 -38.16 9.47
N GLY A 82 12.43 -38.29 10.36
CA GLY A 82 13.17 -39.52 10.63
C GLY A 82 12.98 -40.06 12.05
N ARG A 83 13.69 -41.14 12.38
CA ARG A 83 13.73 -41.77 13.70
C ARG A 83 14.64 -41.03 14.67
N VAL A 84 15.57 -40.21 14.16
CA VAL A 84 16.56 -39.52 14.98
C VAL A 84 16.08 -38.10 15.27
N HIS A 85 16.24 -37.67 16.53
CA HIS A 85 15.98 -36.29 16.92
C HIS A 85 16.92 -35.34 16.17
N PHE A 86 16.35 -34.30 15.56
CA PHE A 86 17.08 -33.27 14.84
C PHE A 86 18.06 -32.52 15.76
N ASN A 87 19.34 -32.57 15.38
CA ASN A 87 20.44 -31.89 16.03
C ASN A 87 21.23 -31.13 14.96
N LEU A 88 20.98 -29.83 14.94
CA LEU A 88 21.54 -28.95 13.94
C LEU A 88 23.06 -28.85 13.97
N GLN A 89 23.66 -29.00 15.15
CA GLN A 89 25.12 -28.88 15.30
C GLN A 89 25.88 -29.96 14.51
N ARG A 90 25.18 -31.00 14.04
CA ARG A 90 25.72 -32.09 13.22
C ARG A 90 25.46 -31.92 11.73
N ILE A 91 24.73 -30.90 11.31
CA ILE A 91 24.36 -30.67 9.91
C ILE A 91 24.99 -29.35 9.46
N ASN A 92 26.13 -29.42 8.80
CA ASN A 92 26.78 -28.24 8.22
C ASN A 92 26.37 -28.08 6.75
N HIS A 93 25.16 -27.56 6.51
CA HIS A 93 24.65 -27.33 5.16
C HIS A 93 24.05 -25.94 5.03
N ARG A 94 24.35 -25.24 3.93
CA ARG A 94 23.97 -23.82 3.79
C ARG A 94 22.47 -23.61 3.68
N HIS A 95 21.76 -24.45 2.94
CA HIS A 95 20.31 -24.36 2.78
C HIS A 95 19.66 -25.66 3.24
N ILE A 96 18.93 -25.62 4.35
CA ILE A 96 18.25 -26.77 4.93
C ILE A 96 16.75 -26.54 4.81
N HIS A 97 16.03 -27.56 4.35
CA HIS A 97 14.59 -27.56 4.23
C HIS A 97 14.01 -28.81 4.92
N LEU A 98 13.11 -28.62 5.89
CA LEU A 98 12.43 -29.72 6.59
C LEU A 98 11.09 -30.02 5.91
N LYS A 99 10.88 -31.28 5.53
CA LYS A 99 9.67 -31.75 4.82
C LYS A 99 8.98 -32.86 5.63
N ASP A 100 7.64 -32.86 5.61
CA ASP A 100 6.79 -33.84 6.33
C ASP A 100 7.02 -33.86 7.86
N TYR A 101 7.26 -32.68 8.45
CA TYR A 101 7.36 -32.52 9.90
C TYR A 101 6.04 -32.01 10.49
N ASP A 102 5.67 -32.57 11.64
CA ASP A 102 4.61 -31.99 12.46
C ASP A 102 4.94 -30.53 12.83
N GLN A 103 3.91 -29.68 12.85
CA GLN A 103 4.05 -28.25 13.09
C GLN A 103 4.85 -27.94 14.37
N GLN A 104 4.59 -28.64 15.48
CA GLN A 104 5.27 -28.40 16.74
C GLN A 104 6.75 -28.77 16.66
N VAL A 105 7.05 -29.86 15.94
CA VAL A 105 8.42 -30.33 15.73
C VAL A 105 9.19 -29.34 14.85
N LEU A 106 8.59 -28.86 13.75
CA LEU A 106 9.18 -27.82 12.89
C LEU A 106 9.48 -26.54 13.68
N ILE A 107 8.51 -26.06 14.47
CA ILE A 107 8.67 -24.86 15.32
C ILE A 107 9.82 -25.05 16.31
N ASN A 108 9.92 -26.23 16.95
CA ASN A 108 11.00 -26.52 17.87
C ASN A 108 12.37 -26.49 17.15
N HIS A 109 12.47 -27.03 15.94
CA HIS A 109 13.71 -26.99 15.15
C HIS A 109 14.07 -25.59 14.68
N MET A 110 13.11 -24.78 14.25
CA MET A 110 13.32 -23.37 13.93
C MET A 110 13.82 -22.58 15.14
N ASN A 111 13.28 -22.85 16.33
CA ASN A 111 13.73 -22.21 17.56
C ASN A 111 15.18 -22.58 17.90
N VAL A 112 15.53 -23.88 17.80
CA VAL A 112 16.92 -24.34 17.99
C VAL A 112 17.85 -23.68 16.97
N TRP A 113 17.43 -23.58 15.70
CA TRP A 113 18.17 -22.87 14.67
C TRP A 113 18.41 -21.42 15.04
N ILE A 114 17.38 -20.67 15.42
CA ILE A 114 17.48 -19.24 15.79
C ILE A 114 18.42 -19.02 16.99
N THR A 115 18.45 -19.95 17.95
CA THR A 115 19.31 -19.83 19.14
C THR A 115 20.77 -20.21 18.88
N ASN A 116 21.06 -20.91 17.79
CA ASN A 116 22.43 -21.25 17.42
C ASN A 116 23.11 -20.08 16.68
N ASN A 117 24.41 -19.90 16.92
CA ASN A 117 25.23 -18.91 16.21
C ASN A 117 25.54 -19.40 14.79
N ASN A 118 24.52 -19.45 13.92
CA ASN A 118 24.69 -19.89 12.54
C ASN A 118 25.49 -18.87 11.73
N GLU A 119 26.21 -19.35 10.72
CA GLU A 119 27.00 -18.49 9.84
C GLU A 119 26.12 -17.60 8.96
N ILE A 120 26.66 -16.43 8.59
CA ILE A 120 25.96 -15.49 7.71
C ILE A 120 25.72 -16.15 6.35
N GLY A 121 24.46 -16.17 5.92
CA GLY A 121 24.07 -16.69 4.61
C GLY A 121 23.61 -18.15 4.60
N MET A 122 23.40 -18.74 5.77
CA MET A 122 22.63 -19.98 5.91
C MET A 122 21.11 -19.72 5.87
N GLU A 123 20.36 -20.64 5.28
CA GLU A 123 18.91 -20.59 5.14
C GLU A 123 18.29 -21.86 5.74
N PHE A 124 17.22 -21.66 6.53
CA PHE A 124 16.45 -22.74 7.14
C PHE A 124 14.98 -22.54 6.82
N SER A 125 14.35 -23.53 6.22
CA SER A 125 12.96 -23.50 5.81
C SER A 125 12.29 -24.83 6.14
N GLY A 126 10.96 -24.89 6.06
CA GLY A 126 10.26 -26.16 6.14
C GLY A 126 8.78 -26.04 5.81
N ASP A 127 8.21 -27.16 5.39
CA ASP A 127 6.80 -27.29 5.06
C ASP A 127 6.00 -27.64 6.32
N ILE A 128 4.85 -26.99 6.49
CA ILE A 128 3.89 -27.31 7.56
C ILE A 128 2.80 -28.16 6.92
N GLU A 129 2.73 -29.43 7.30
CA GLU A 129 1.64 -30.30 6.90
C GLU A 129 0.35 -29.82 7.59
N THR A 130 -0.66 -29.45 6.80
CA THR A 130 -1.92 -28.87 7.31
C THR A 130 -3.06 -29.86 7.16
N ASP A 131 -2.99 -30.97 7.90
CA ASP A 131 -3.96 -32.07 7.79
C ASP A 131 -5.39 -31.72 8.23
N ARG A 132 -5.65 -30.51 8.73
CA ARG A 132 -6.98 -30.06 9.15
C ARG A 132 -7.23 -28.60 8.78
N VAL A 133 -8.15 -28.41 7.82
CA VAL A 133 -8.59 -27.11 7.24
C VAL A 133 -9.13 -26.11 8.30
N GLY A 134 -9.34 -26.52 9.56
CA GLY A 134 -9.89 -25.67 10.62
C GLY A 134 -8.89 -24.83 11.44
N ASN A 135 -7.61 -25.21 11.54
CA ASN A 135 -6.66 -24.60 12.51
C ASN A 135 -5.61 -23.67 11.88
N HIS A 136 -5.71 -23.39 10.58
CA HIS A 136 -4.65 -22.70 9.83
C HIS A 136 -4.43 -21.24 10.30
N ILE A 137 -5.49 -20.53 10.69
CA ILE A 137 -5.39 -19.11 11.09
C ILE A 137 -4.67 -18.99 12.43
N ASP A 138 -4.96 -19.88 13.37
CA ASP A 138 -4.37 -19.86 14.71
C ASP A 138 -2.87 -20.18 14.64
N SER A 139 -2.48 -21.20 13.86
CA SER A 139 -1.07 -21.57 13.66
C SER A 139 -0.22 -20.44 13.06
N VAL A 140 -0.74 -19.72 12.06
CA VAL A 140 -0.03 -18.57 11.46
C VAL A 140 0.11 -17.43 12.46
N ASN A 141 -0.91 -17.18 13.28
CA ASN A 141 -0.86 -16.15 14.31
C ASN A 141 0.13 -16.51 15.42
N THR A 142 0.17 -17.77 15.88
CA THR A 142 1.15 -18.26 16.85
C THR A 142 2.58 -18.11 16.33
N ILE A 143 2.85 -18.44 15.06
CA ILE A 143 4.18 -18.25 14.46
C ILE A 143 4.55 -16.76 14.41
N LYS A 144 3.62 -15.88 14.00
CA LYS A 144 3.85 -14.43 14.00
C LYS A 144 4.14 -13.90 15.41
N GLU A 145 3.40 -14.35 16.41
CA GLU A 145 3.62 -13.99 17.81
C GLU A 145 4.97 -14.46 18.32
N MET A 146 5.36 -15.70 18.02
CA MET A 146 6.66 -16.26 18.35
C MET A 146 7.80 -15.48 17.69
N MET A 147 7.70 -15.19 16.38
CA MET A 147 8.66 -14.33 15.67
C MET A 147 8.75 -12.95 16.32
N HIS A 148 7.62 -12.37 16.73
CA HIS A 148 7.59 -11.10 17.45
C HIS A 148 8.18 -11.15 18.86
N SER A 149 8.01 -12.25 19.59
CA SER A 149 8.63 -12.47 20.91
C SER A 149 10.14 -12.63 20.77
N LYS A 150 10.60 -13.51 19.88
CA LYS A 150 12.03 -13.73 19.62
C LYS A 150 12.73 -12.49 19.09
N MET A 151 12.07 -11.71 18.24
CA MET A 151 12.56 -10.41 17.82
C MET A 151 12.75 -9.47 19.02
N ARG A 152 11.85 -9.48 20.03
CA ARG A 152 12.03 -8.69 21.25
C ARG A 152 13.16 -9.22 22.14
N GLU A 153 13.23 -10.53 22.36
CA GLU A 153 14.24 -11.20 23.20
C GLU A 153 15.67 -10.96 22.67
N SER A 154 15.87 -11.02 21.35
CA SER A 154 17.16 -10.78 20.69
C SER A 154 17.56 -9.30 20.58
N GLY A 155 16.74 -8.37 21.10
CA GLY A 155 16.93 -6.94 20.88
C GLY A 155 16.68 -6.49 19.43
N GLY A 156 16.09 -7.36 18.61
CA GLY A 156 15.69 -7.08 17.24
C GLY A 156 14.68 -5.94 17.16
N SER A 157 14.97 -4.95 16.31
CA SER A 157 14.03 -3.87 16.01
C SER A 157 13.39 -4.10 14.66
N LYS A 158 12.08 -3.81 14.53
CA LYS A 158 11.41 -3.73 13.22
C LYS A 158 12.25 -2.79 12.35
N VAL A 159 12.85 -3.31 11.29
CA VAL A 159 13.70 -2.52 10.40
C VAL A 159 12.81 -1.50 9.69
N LYS A 160 12.85 -0.26 10.15
CA LYS A 160 12.16 0.88 9.52
C LYS A 160 12.59 0.96 8.06
N ALA A 161 11.73 1.47 7.18
CA ALA A 161 12.03 1.64 5.74
C ALA A 161 13.40 2.32 5.53
N ASP A 162 13.72 3.32 6.34
CA ASP A 162 15.00 4.05 6.32
C ASP A 162 16.21 3.14 6.65
N LYS A 163 16.06 2.19 7.58
CA LYS A 163 17.10 1.19 7.88
C LYS A 163 17.20 0.13 6.78
N ARG A 164 16.10 -0.24 6.13
CA ARG A 164 16.11 -1.18 4.98
C ARG A 164 16.87 -0.58 3.80
N GLN A 165 16.62 0.69 3.48
CA GLN A 165 17.38 1.41 2.46
C GLN A 165 18.87 1.49 2.81
N SER A 166 19.21 1.74 4.08
CA SER A 166 20.60 1.72 4.53
C SER A 166 21.27 0.36 4.32
N ILE A 167 20.62 -0.74 4.72
CA ILE A 167 21.14 -2.11 4.52
C ILE A 167 21.23 -2.46 3.03
N ALA A 168 20.18 -2.18 2.25
CA ALA A 168 20.17 -2.41 0.81
C ALA A 168 21.20 -1.54 0.07
N SER A 169 21.54 -0.36 0.62
CA SER A 169 22.59 0.49 0.03
C SER A 169 23.98 -0.15 0.13
N GLN A 170 24.23 -1.01 1.12
CA GLN A 170 25.51 -1.68 1.35
C GLN A 170 25.75 -2.88 0.42
N SER A 171 24.71 -3.42 -0.23
CA SER A 171 24.84 -4.57 -1.15
C SER A 171 24.05 -4.35 -2.44
N PRO A 172 24.71 -4.29 -3.61
CA PRO A 172 24.04 -4.15 -4.90
C PRO A 172 22.99 -5.24 -5.18
N LYS A 173 23.21 -6.48 -4.70
CA LYS A 173 22.26 -7.59 -4.86
C LYS A 173 20.97 -7.35 -4.06
N PHE A 174 21.09 -6.93 -2.78
CA PHE A 174 19.92 -6.56 -1.98
C PHE A 174 19.22 -5.34 -2.53
N ARG A 175 19.97 -4.34 -3.03
CA ARG A 175 19.38 -3.19 -3.72
C ARG A 175 18.52 -3.60 -4.92
N ARG A 176 18.99 -4.54 -5.73
CA ARG A 176 18.21 -5.06 -6.88
C ARG A 176 16.95 -5.80 -6.42
N ALA A 177 17.07 -6.70 -5.44
CA ALA A 177 15.95 -7.45 -4.88
C ALA A 177 14.91 -6.53 -4.19
N GLU A 178 15.36 -5.49 -3.48
CA GLU A 178 14.48 -4.52 -2.84
C GLU A 178 13.73 -3.69 -3.90
N LYS A 179 14.40 -3.33 -5.00
CA LYS A 179 13.81 -2.58 -6.11
C LYS A 179 12.82 -3.39 -6.93
N SER A 180 12.95 -4.72 -7.00
CA SER A 180 11.98 -5.59 -7.67
C SER A 180 10.68 -5.75 -6.88
N LEU A 181 10.68 -5.45 -5.58
CA LEU A 181 9.47 -5.49 -4.78
C LEU A 181 8.68 -4.18 -4.92
N PRO A 182 7.37 -4.25 -5.17
CA PRO A 182 6.53 -3.07 -5.18
C PRO A 182 6.56 -2.32 -3.85
N LEU A 183 6.59 -0.99 -3.91
CA LEU A 183 6.51 -0.15 -2.72
C LEU A 183 5.05 0.03 -2.32
N HIS A 184 4.64 -0.54 -1.18
CA HIS A 184 3.31 -0.39 -0.62
C HIS A 184 3.26 0.73 0.42
N LEU A 185 2.41 1.72 0.20
CA LEU A 185 2.21 2.88 1.07
C LEU A 185 0.75 2.96 1.53
N ASP A 186 0.53 3.27 2.81
CA ASP A 186 -0.81 3.65 3.27
C ASP A 186 -1.23 5.00 2.67
N THR A 187 -0.28 5.93 2.49
CA THR A 187 -0.56 7.24 1.89
C THR A 187 0.64 7.76 1.12
N LEU A 188 0.42 8.15 -0.13
CA LEU A 188 1.33 8.93 -0.94
C LEU A 188 0.70 10.31 -1.17
N ARG A 189 1.33 11.35 -0.63
CA ARG A 189 0.83 12.72 -0.80
C ARG A 189 1.88 13.57 -1.50
N ILE A 190 1.48 14.18 -2.60
CA ILE A 190 2.35 15.01 -3.44
C ILE A 190 1.91 16.47 -3.27
N ALA A 191 2.86 17.32 -2.92
CA ALA A 191 2.69 18.76 -2.84
C ALA A 191 3.76 19.44 -3.71
N VAL A 192 3.57 20.72 -3.99
CA VAL A 192 4.52 21.53 -4.78
C VAL A 192 5.89 21.60 -4.10
N ASP A 193 5.89 21.64 -2.76
CA ASP A 193 7.08 21.84 -1.93
C ASP A 193 7.60 20.55 -1.28
N GLY A 194 7.01 19.39 -1.58
CA GLY A 194 7.39 18.18 -0.87
C GLY A 194 6.54 16.95 -1.18
N ILE A 195 7.00 15.81 -0.69
CA ILE A 195 6.36 14.51 -0.83
C ILE A 195 6.16 13.92 0.56
N ARG A 196 5.01 13.30 0.82
CA ARG A 196 4.77 12.57 2.05
C ARG A 196 4.56 11.10 1.74
N LEU A 197 5.37 10.28 2.41
CA LEU A 197 5.28 8.82 2.40
C LEU A 197 4.77 8.39 3.77
N ASN A 198 3.56 7.87 3.82
CA ASN A 198 2.84 7.55 5.05
C ASN A 198 2.77 8.76 6.01
N LYS A 199 3.51 8.71 7.13
CA LYS A 199 3.48 9.72 8.21
C LYS A 199 4.56 10.80 8.06
N ASN A 200 5.54 10.61 7.16
CA ASN A 200 6.71 11.48 7.05
C ASN A 200 6.59 12.35 5.79
N LYS A 201 6.69 13.67 5.94
CA LYS A 201 6.85 14.61 4.82
C LYS A 201 8.33 14.88 4.61
N TYR A 202 8.79 14.78 3.38
CA TYR A 202 10.15 15.10 2.92
C TYR A 202 10.10 16.33 2.04
N TYR A 203 11.07 17.22 2.21
CA TYR A 203 11.22 18.43 1.40
C TYR A 203 12.69 18.88 1.41
N LEU A 204 13.07 19.73 0.45
CA LEU A 204 14.41 20.30 0.41
C LEU A 204 14.45 21.68 1.02
N ARG A 205 15.58 22.00 1.66
CA ARG A 205 15.89 23.32 2.19
C ARG A 205 17.28 23.73 1.71
N ARG A 206 17.43 24.98 1.27
CA ARG A 206 18.74 25.59 1.01
C ARG A 206 19.28 26.22 2.29
N CYS A 207 20.54 25.95 2.58
CA CYS A 207 21.27 26.49 3.72
C CYS A 207 22.55 27.17 3.22
N ILE A 208 22.84 28.39 3.67
CA ILE A 208 24.10 29.06 3.31
C ILE A 208 25.18 28.58 4.27
N SER A 209 26.33 28.15 3.75
CA SER A 209 27.31 27.40 4.54
C SER A 209 27.91 28.19 5.72
N ASN A 210 27.83 29.53 5.73
CA ASN A 210 28.58 30.38 6.67
C ASN A 210 27.81 31.58 7.29
N GLN A 211 26.52 31.78 7.03
CA GLN A 211 25.80 32.96 7.55
C GLN A 211 24.45 32.58 8.18
N LYS A 212 24.33 32.80 9.50
CA LYS A 212 23.08 32.61 10.26
C LYS A 212 21.97 33.62 9.87
N ASN A 213 22.30 34.72 9.17
CA ASN A 213 21.43 35.89 9.00
C ASN A 213 21.32 36.42 7.56
N VAL A 214 21.44 35.59 6.52
CA VAL A 214 21.07 36.07 5.17
C VAL A 214 19.55 36.18 5.11
N PRO A 215 18.99 37.32 4.67
CA PRO A 215 17.55 37.45 4.50
C PRO A 215 17.05 36.34 3.58
N HIS A 216 16.13 35.51 4.07
CA HIS A 216 15.50 34.41 3.34
C HIS A 216 15.02 34.84 1.94
N LYS A 217 14.73 36.13 1.76
CA LYS A 217 14.31 36.79 0.51
C LYS A 217 15.34 36.74 -0.65
N GLN A 218 16.64 36.55 -0.41
CA GLN A 218 17.66 36.49 -1.48
C GLN A 218 18.01 35.07 -1.95
N LEU A 219 17.72 34.04 -1.15
CA LEU A 219 17.85 32.62 -1.55
C LEU A 219 16.73 32.18 -2.49
N VAL A 220 15.60 32.87 -2.35
CA VAL A 220 14.32 32.58 -2.98
C VAL A 220 14.26 33.00 -4.47
N PRO A 221 14.87 34.09 -4.98
CA PRO A 221 14.65 34.55 -6.36
C PRO A 221 15.10 33.56 -7.43
N TRP A 222 16.23 32.86 -7.26
CA TRP A 222 16.66 31.88 -8.27
C TRP A 222 15.75 30.66 -8.31
N ASP A 223 15.43 30.06 -7.16
CA ASP A 223 14.49 28.96 -7.08
C ASP A 223 13.08 29.39 -7.53
N LEU A 224 12.64 30.61 -7.22
CA LEU A 224 11.36 31.18 -7.70
C LEU A 224 11.36 31.41 -9.21
N ASN A 225 12.44 31.94 -9.79
CA ASN A 225 12.52 32.20 -11.23
C ASN A 225 12.41 30.88 -12.03
N ASN A 226 12.90 29.78 -11.46
CA ASN A 226 12.86 28.46 -12.10
C ASN A 226 11.69 27.58 -11.62
N GLN A 227 10.89 28.01 -10.63
CA GLN A 227 9.83 27.17 -10.04
C GLN A 227 8.75 26.75 -11.05
N HIS A 228 8.63 27.50 -12.15
CA HIS A 228 7.67 27.29 -13.22
C HIS A 228 8.19 26.39 -14.35
N GLU A 229 9.49 26.08 -14.39
CA GLU A 229 10.04 25.14 -15.38
C GLU A 229 9.30 23.80 -15.28
N VAL A 230 8.82 23.23 -16.37
CA VAL A 230 8.14 21.91 -16.38
C VAL A 230 9.13 20.86 -16.90
N LEU A 231 9.38 19.82 -16.12
CA LEU A 231 10.30 18.73 -16.48
C LEU A 231 9.50 17.51 -17.00
N PRO A 232 10.09 16.63 -17.83
CA PRO A 232 9.43 15.41 -18.28
C PRO A 232 8.88 14.57 -17.10
N GLY A 233 7.61 14.19 -17.13
CA GLY A 233 6.94 13.46 -16.03
C GLY A 233 6.32 14.35 -14.95
N ASP A 234 6.49 15.67 -15.02
CA ASP A 234 5.76 16.59 -14.14
C ASP A 234 4.28 16.68 -14.51
N PHE A 235 3.47 16.93 -13.49
CA PHE A 235 2.04 17.12 -13.60
C PHE A 235 1.67 18.55 -13.20
N CYS A 236 1.11 19.32 -14.12
CA CYS A 236 0.70 20.71 -13.87
C CYS A 236 -0.81 20.81 -13.65
N VAL A 237 -1.21 21.57 -12.62
CA VAL A 237 -2.61 21.92 -12.31
C VAL A 237 -2.80 23.43 -12.35
N GLY A 238 -3.96 23.87 -12.83
CA GLY A 238 -4.31 25.27 -13.06
C GLY A 238 -4.08 25.65 -14.53
N TYR A 239 -4.30 26.91 -14.88
CA TYR A 239 -4.01 27.41 -16.24
C TYR A 239 -2.50 27.64 -16.38
N PRO A 240 -1.70 26.75 -17.03
CA PRO A 240 -0.37 27.13 -17.43
C PRO A 240 -0.53 28.21 -18.50
N GLN A 241 -0.33 29.46 -18.13
CA GLN A 241 -0.25 30.50 -19.14
C GLN A 241 0.95 30.18 -20.04
N ASP A 242 0.81 30.39 -21.34
CA ASP A 242 1.86 30.16 -22.35
C ASP A 242 3.20 30.85 -22.01
N TYR A 243 3.21 31.81 -21.08
CA TYR A 243 4.44 32.44 -20.58
C TYR A 243 5.39 31.46 -19.88
N ILE A 244 4.89 30.37 -19.29
CA ILE A 244 5.72 29.42 -18.53
C ILE A 244 6.71 28.69 -19.43
N PHE A 245 6.31 28.40 -20.67
CA PHE A 245 7.12 27.61 -21.60
C PHE A 245 8.09 28.47 -22.45
N LYS A 246 8.04 29.81 -22.34
CA LYS A 246 8.79 30.72 -23.22
C LYS A 246 9.97 31.43 -22.57
N ALA A 247 10.16 31.28 -21.26
CA ALA A 247 11.23 31.98 -20.56
C ALA A 247 12.56 31.20 -20.63
N ASN A 248 13.40 31.54 -21.60
CA ASN A 248 14.82 31.16 -21.62
C ASN A 248 15.57 31.97 -20.55
N TYR A 249 15.45 31.59 -19.28
CA TYR A 249 16.26 32.20 -18.23
C TYR A 249 17.72 31.79 -18.40
N ARG A 250 18.54 32.69 -18.94
CA ARG A 250 20.00 32.53 -18.91
C ARG A 250 20.45 32.57 -17.45
N VAL A 251 21.04 31.48 -16.98
CA VAL A 251 21.65 31.39 -15.64
C VAL A 251 22.98 32.14 -15.69
N GLU A 252 22.93 33.46 -15.76
CA GLU A 252 24.12 34.30 -15.67
C GLU A 252 24.48 34.45 -14.18
N ASN A 253 25.38 33.56 -13.74
CA ASN A 253 25.99 33.45 -12.40
C ASN A 253 25.21 32.62 -11.37
N LEU A 254 25.75 31.45 -11.02
CA LEU A 254 25.33 30.67 -9.85
C LEU A 254 25.52 31.53 -8.58
N PRO A 255 24.47 31.80 -7.79
CA PRO A 255 24.63 32.51 -6.54
C PRO A 255 25.44 31.65 -5.55
N VAL A 256 26.15 32.35 -4.65
CA VAL A 256 26.67 31.98 -3.31
C VAL A 256 26.72 30.47 -2.98
N PRO A 257 27.83 29.92 -2.46
CA PRO A 257 27.92 28.51 -2.06
C PRO A 257 26.88 28.16 -0.98
N TRP A 258 25.76 27.60 -1.42
CA TRP A 258 24.74 27.01 -0.57
C TRP A 258 24.91 25.49 -0.50
N LYS A 259 24.34 24.90 0.54
CA LYS A 259 24.19 23.47 0.72
C LYS A 259 22.72 23.10 0.74
N THR A 260 22.39 22.01 0.07
CA THR A 260 21.05 21.46 -0.01
C THR A 260 20.87 20.44 1.09
N GLU A 261 19.83 20.63 1.89
CA GLU A 261 19.53 19.80 3.03
C GLU A 261 18.20 19.07 2.80
N LEU A 262 18.20 17.76 3.05
CA LEU A 262 16.97 16.98 3.08
C LEU A 262 16.34 17.07 4.46
N GLN A 263 15.13 17.61 4.50
CA GLN A 263 14.34 17.77 5.72
C GLN A 263 13.23 16.72 5.78
N MET A 264 13.00 16.19 6.99
CA MET A 264 11.89 15.29 7.27
C MET A 264 11.02 15.85 8.40
N LYS A 265 9.76 16.11 8.08
CA LYS A 265 8.74 16.48 9.05
C LYS A 265 7.87 15.27 9.40
N SER A 266 7.97 14.82 10.64
CA SER A 266 7.04 13.85 11.20
C SER A 266 5.66 14.50 11.40
N ARG A 267 4.61 13.69 11.55
CA ARG A 267 3.27 14.18 11.93
C ARG A 267 3.29 14.98 13.24
N ASN A 268 4.29 14.76 14.11
CA ASN A 268 4.50 15.57 15.30
C ASN A 268 5.14 16.92 14.93
N PRO A 269 4.40 18.05 15.01
CA PRO A 269 4.79 19.32 14.38
C PRO A 269 6.03 19.98 15.00
N TRP A 270 6.47 19.51 16.18
CA TRP A 270 7.48 20.16 16.99
C TRP A 270 8.93 19.82 16.65
N ARG A 271 9.18 18.86 15.75
CA ARG A 271 10.55 18.48 15.36
C ARG A 271 10.62 18.18 13.88
N ASP A 272 11.04 19.18 13.11
CA ASP A 272 11.60 18.94 11.80
C ASP A 272 13.00 18.33 12.02
N ALA A 273 13.24 17.16 11.43
CA ALA A 273 14.49 16.44 11.54
C ALA A 273 15.29 16.63 10.26
N THR A 274 16.49 17.18 10.39
CA THR A 274 17.51 17.14 9.34
C THR A 274 17.91 15.69 9.11
N LEU A 275 17.77 15.20 7.88
CA LEU A 275 18.31 13.89 7.48
C LEU A 275 19.76 13.98 6.99
N GLY A 276 20.23 15.19 6.70
CA GLY A 276 21.61 15.49 6.31
C GLY A 276 21.70 16.38 5.09
N TYR A 277 22.93 16.78 4.77
CA TYR A 277 23.23 17.47 3.52
C TYR A 277 23.30 16.47 2.37
N LEU A 278 22.72 16.86 1.24
CA LEU A 278 22.85 16.11 0.00
C LEU A 278 24.24 16.33 -0.61
N THR A 279 24.62 15.48 -1.57
CA THR A 279 25.89 15.61 -2.28
C THR A 279 25.98 16.97 -3.00
N PRO A 280 27.17 17.56 -3.19
CA PRO A 280 27.33 18.87 -3.84
C PRO A 280 26.69 19.01 -5.23
N ALA A 281 26.43 17.90 -5.93
CA ALA A 281 25.68 17.91 -7.18
C ALA A 281 24.26 18.52 -7.05
N TYR A 282 23.64 18.46 -5.87
CA TYR A 282 22.33 19.10 -5.61
C TYR A 282 22.45 20.62 -5.41
N ASP A 283 23.64 21.12 -5.09
CA ASP A 283 23.90 22.54 -4.83
C ASP A 283 23.94 23.34 -6.13
N GLN A 284 24.15 22.70 -7.27
CA GLN A 284 24.33 23.37 -8.57
C GLN A 284 23.09 23.32 -9.48
N VAL A 285 22.02 22.64 -9.07
CA VAL A 285 20.78 22.50 -9.85
C VAL A 285 19.62 23.20 -9.14
N PRO A 286 18.65 23.78 -9.86
CA PRO A 286 17.42 24.33 -9.27
C PRO A 286 16.76 23.38 -8.25
N ILE A 287 16.20 23.92 -7.16
CA ILE A 287 15.72 23.09 -6.05
C ILE A 287 14.64 22.08 -6.48
N HIS A 288 13.80 22.42 -7.47
CA HIS A 288 12.77 21.50 -7.98
C HIS A 288 13.35 20.34 -8.80
N ILE A 289 14.43 20.57 -9.56
CA ILE A 289 15.20 19.51 -10.25
C ILE A 289 15.82 18.57 -9.20
N GLY A 290 16.47 19.15 -8.20
CA GLY A 290 17.03 18.40 -7.07
C GLY A 290 15.95 17.60 -6.34
N PHE A 291 14.80 18.21 -6.08
CA PHE A 291 13.70 17.57 -5.37
C PHE A 291 13.11 16.40 -6.17
N LYS A 292 12.93 16.54 -7.48
CA LYS A 292 12.48 15.45 -8.36
C LYS A 292 13.41 14.23 -8.29
N LYS A 293 14.72 14.46 -8.29
CA LYS A 293 15.72 13.40 -8.12
C LYS A 293 15.62 12.73 -6.74
N VAL A 294 15.45 13.52 -5.68
CA VAL A 294 15.22 13.00 -4.33
C VAL A 294 13.93 12.20 -4.22
N VAL A 295 12.84 12.61 -4.87
CA VAL A 295 11.60 11.82 -4.93
C VAL A 295 11.88 10.46 -5.53
N SER A 296 12.61 10.41 -6.65
CA SER A 296 13.03 9.15 -7.29
C SER A 296 13.85 8.27 -6.33
N ASP A 297 14.81 8.85 -5.61
CA ASP A 297 15.62 8.13 -4.63
C ASP A 297 14.79 7.63 -3.43
N LEU A 298 13.87 8.44 -2.91
CA LEU A 298 13.00 8.11 -1.77
C LEU A 298 12.07 6.93 -2.09
N ILE A 299 11.56 6.83 -3.32
CA ILE A 299 10.75 5.69 -3.77
C ILE A 299 11.62 4.50 -4.24
N GLY A 300 12.95 4.62 -4.16
CA GLY A 300 13.90 3.59 -4.55
C GLY A 300 14.02 3.39 -6.07
N ASN A 301 13.74 4.41 -6.88
CA ASN A 301 13.74 4.35 -8.34
C ASN A 301 12.81 3.25 -8.89
N ARG A 302 11.68 3.02 -8.23
CA ARG A 302 10.67 2.05 -8.65
C ARG A 302 9.78 2.66 -9.72
N ALA A 303 9.52 1.91 -10.78
CA ALA A 303 8.59 2.31 -11.84
C ALA A 303 7.12 2.21 -11.39
N MET A 304 6.82 1.45 -10.33
CA MET A 304 5.46 1.27 -9.83
C MET A 304 5.38 1.38 -8.31
N ILE A 305 4.39 2.13 -7.83
CA ILE A 305 4.04 2.28 -6.40
C ILE A 305 2.61 1.83 -6.20
N TYR A 306 2.35 1.13 -5.10
CA TYR A 306 1.02 0.78 -4.64
C TYR A 306 0.68 1.63 -3.43
N THR A 307 -0.45 2.33 -3.46
CA THR A 307 -0.90 3.11 -2.31
C THR A 307 -2.38 2.97 -2.05
N LYS A 308 -2.77 2.96 -0.78
CA LYS A 308 -4.21 3.06 -0.43
C LYS A 308 -4.75 4.44 -0.79
N LYS A 309 -3.98 5.51 -0.56
CA LYS A 309 -4.40 6.89 -0.80
C LYS A 309 -3.34 7.70 -1.52
N LEU A 310 -3.65 8.16 -2.73
CA LEU A 310 -2.91 9.16 -3.48
C LEU A 310 -3.58 10.54 -3.26
N GLU A 311 -2.82 11.50 -2.74
CA GLU A 311 -3.35 12.84 -2.42
C GLU A 311 -2.52 13.94 -3.08
N PHE A 312 -3.18 14.85 -3.81
CA PHE A 312 -2.57 16.07 -4.31
C PHE A 312 -2.98 17.24 -3.42
N GLN A 313 -2.00 17.86 -2.76
CA GLN A 313 -2.26 18.99 -1.87
C GLN A 313 -1.91 20.32 -2.53
N ASN A 314 -2.83 21.30 -2.42
CA ASN A 314 -2.51 22.71 -2.60
C ASN A 314 -2.65 23.44 -1.25
N LYS A 315 -1.53 23.92 -0.68
CA LYS A 315 -1.53 24.61 0.62
C LYS A 315 -1.83 26.11 0.54
N GLU A 316 -1.66 26.71 -0.63
CA GLU A 316 -1.64 28.17 -0.78
C GLU A 316 -3.04 28.80 -0.74
N LEU A 317 -4.10 28.00 -0.83
CA LEU A 317 -5.49 28.47 -0.86
C LEU A 317 -5.95 29.21 0.40
N TRP A 318 -5.21 29.11 1.51
CA TRP A 318 -5.59 29.73 2.77
C TRP A 318 -4.99 31.12 3.01
N HIS A 319 -4.05 31.59 2.17
CA HIS A 319 -3.29 32.81 2.45
C HIS A 319 -3.66 34.05 1.61
N GLY A 320 -4.79 34.05 0.91
CA GLY A 320 -5.32 35.27 0.30
C GLY A 320 -6.18 34.98 -0.91
N ILE A 321 -7.50 35.05 -0.73
CA ILE A 321 -8.51 34.93 -1.80
C ILE A 321 -8.49 36.17 -2.73
N ASP A 322 -7.73 37.21 -2.39
CA ASP A 322 -8.00 38.57 -2.86
C ASP A 322 -7.47 38.95 -4.25
N GLN A 323 -6.87 38.06 -5.04
CA GLN A 323 -6.38 38.45 -6.39
C GLN A 323 -6.73 37.53 -7.56
N GLY A 324 -7.59 36.52 -7.37
CA GLY A 324 -8.25 35.80 -8.48
C GLY A 324 -7.36 35.06 -9.49
N ARG A 325 -6.03 35.08 -9.35
CA ARG A 325 -5.09 34.33 -10.19
C ARG A 325 -4.45 33.22 -9.37
N GLU A 326 -5.03 32.02 -9.47
CA GLU A 326 -4.39 30.81 -8.96
C GLU A 326 -3.11 30.57 -9.76
N SER A 327 -1.95 30.66 -9.09
CA SER A 327 -0.68 30.35 -9.74
C SER A 327 -0.63 28.86 -10.09
N PRO A 328 -0.16 28.49 -11.29
CA PRO A 328 -0.11 27.10 -11.72
C PRO A 328 0.80 26.30 -10.80
N LYS A 329 0.36 25.09 -10.47
CA LYS A 329 1.05 24.18 -9.54
C LYS A 329 1.69 23.06 -10.31
N ILE A 330 2.97 22.81 -10.05
CA ILE A 330 3.73 21.75 -10.73
C ILE A 330 4.07 20.67 -9.70
N TYR A 331 3.42 19.53 -9.82
CA TYR A 331 3.69 18.33 -9.05
C TYR A 331 4.81 17.55 -9.71
N ARG A 332 5.95 17.43 -9.02
CA ARG A 332 7.19 16.87 -9.56
C ARG A 332 7.21 15.35 -9.36
N LEU A 333 7.07 14.59 -10.44
CA LEU A 333 7.13 13.13 -10.41
C LEU A 333 8.21 12.59 -11.35
N PRO A 334 8.87 11.47 -11.01
CA PRO A 334 9.78 10.78 -11.92
C PRO A 334 9.09 10.40 -13.23
N VAL A 335 9.87 10.39 -14.31
CA VAL A 335 9.42 9.90 -15.62
C VAL A 335 9.00 8.43 -15.49
N ASP A 336 7.97 8.03 -16.22
CA ASP A 336 7.43 6.66 -16.28
C ASP A 336 6.89 6.08 -14.96
N LEU A 337 6.81 6.88 -13.89
CA LEU A 337 6.23 6.42 -12.63
C LEU A 337 4.75 6.09 -12.78
N LYS A 338 4.38 4.86 -12.46
CA LYS A 338 3.01 4.39 -12.32
C LYS A 338 2.61 4.27 -10.85
N ILE A 339 1.38 4.65 -10.53
CA ILE A 339 0.83 4.64 -9.18
C ILE A 339 -0.49 3.88 -9.19
N GLN A 340 -0.51 2.69 -8.60
CA GLN A 340 -1.76 2.00 -8.32
C GLN A 340 -2.34 2.52 -6.99
N ALA A 341 -3.36 3.36 -7.08
CA ALA A 341 -4.07 3.91 -5.93
C ALA A 341 -5.43 3.21 -5.71
N GLU A 342 -5.89 3.12 -4.46
CA GLU A 342 -7.30 2.80 -4.18
C GLU A 342 -8.15 4.08 -4.08
N ILE A 343 -7.59 5.14 -3.51
CA ILE A 343 -8.24 6.44 -3.32
C ILE A 343 -7.40 7.51 -4.01
N LEU A 344 -8.03 8.35 -4.82
CA LEU A 344 -7.44 9.58 -5.35
C LEU A 344 -8.15 10.79 -4.73
N GLU A 345 -7.39 11.70 -4.15
CA GLU A 345 -7.93 12.91 -3.52
C GLU A 345 -7.20 14.18 -3.97
N SER A 346 -7.96 15.20 -4.40
CA SER A 346 -7.45 16.57 -4.53
C SER A 346 -7.90 17.43 -3.35
N CYS A 347 -6.93 17.91 -2.57
CA CYS A 347 -7.22 18.78 -1.43
C CYS A 347 -7.13 20.26 -1.85
N GLY A 348 -8.30 20.91 -1.86
CA GLY A 348 -8.43 22.37 -2.03
C GLY A 348 -8.74 22.84 -3.46
N PHE A 349 -8.62 21.98 -4.46
CA PHE A 349 -8.84 22.32 -5.85
C PHE A 349 -9.56 21.18 -6.60
N SER A 350 -10.12 21.52 -7.75
CA SER A 350 -10.71 20.59 -8.71
C SER A 350 -9.75 20.39 -9.88
N PHE A 351 -9.79 19.19 -10.47
CA PHE A 351 -9.07 18.96 -11.72
C PHE A 351 -9.85 19.52 -12.90
N SER A 352 -9.16 19.90 -13.97
CA SER A 352 -9.76 19.99 -15.31
C SER A 352 -9.79 18.63 -15.99
N TYR A 353 -10.55 18.51 -17.09
CA TYR A 353 -10.58 17.26 -17.86
C TYR A 353 -9.19 16.88 -18.39
N ALA A 354 -8.46 17.85 -18.96
CA ALA A 354 -7.11 17.63 -19.49
C ALA A 354 -6.09 17.27 -18.39
N GLU A 355 -6.28 17.76 -17.17
CA GLU A 355 -5.47 17.35 -16.02
C GLU A 355 -5.75 15.90 -15.63
N LEU A 356 -7.01 15.46 -15.69
CA LEU A 356 -7.37 14.06 -15.46
C LEU A 356 -6.80 13.12 -16.53
N ASP A 357 -6.73 13.54 -17.80
CA ASP A 357 -6.05 12.77 -18.85
C ASP A 357 -4.57 12.55 -18.49
N ARG A 358 -3.89 13.60 -18.01
CA ARG A 358 -2.49 13.49 -17.55
C ARG A 358 -2.37 12.59 -16.33
N ILE A 359 -3.29 12.70 -15.36
CA ILE A 359 -3.31 11.80 -14.20
C ILE A 359 -3.56 10.36 -14.64
N SER A 360 -4.42 10.12 -15.63
CA SER A 360 -4.69 8.78 -16.15
C SER A 360 -3.42 8.10 -16.65
N SER A 361 -2.49 8.87 -17.21
CA SER A 361 -1.21 8.36 -17.71
C SER A 361 -0.28 7.89 -16.60
N ILE A 362 -0.44 8.34 -15.35
CA ILE A 362 0.37 7.90 -14.20
C ILE A 362 -0.36 6.90 -13.31
N LEU A 363 -1.68 6.76 -13.42
CA LEU A 363 -2.43 5.78 -12.63
C LEU A 363 -2.23 4.35 -13.15
N GLY A 364 -2.26 3.40 -12.24
CA GLY A 364 -2.35 1.97 -12.56
C GLY A 364 -3.70 1.60 -13.17
N PRO A 365 -3.82 0.43 -13.82
CA PRO A 365 -5.00 0.04 -14.59
C PRO A 365 -6.23 -0.30 -13.75
N LYS A 366 -6.07 -0.60 -12.45
CA LYS A 366 -7.22 -0.99 -11.61
C LYS A 366 -8.04 0.25 -11.21
N PRO A 367 -9.38 0.20 -11.34
CA PRO A 367 -10.27 1.30 -10.96
C PRO A 367 -10.11 1.76 -9.50
N LEU A 368 -10.45 3.02 -9.24
CA LEU A 368 -10.42 3.61 -7.92
C LEU A 368 -11.63 3.16 -7.09
N LYS A 369 -11.42 2.88 -5.81
CA LYS A 369 -12.51 2.73 -4.84
C LYS A 369 -13.14 4.07 -4.48
N GLU A 370 -12.35 5.14 -4.42
CA GLU A 370 -12.85 6.48 -4.11
C GLU A 370 -12.11 7.55 -4.93
N PHE A 371 -12.87 8.42 -5.59
CA PHE A 371 -12.37 9.65 -6.20
C PHE A 371 -12.93 10.85 -5.42
N SER A 372 -12.04 11.66 -4.85
CA SER A 372 -12.39 12.80 -3.99
C SER A 372 -11.90 14.10 -4.61
N THR A 373 -12.79 15.07 -4.83
CA THR A 373 -12.42 16.35 -5.43
C THR A 373 -13.31 17.50 -4.98
N ARG A 374 -12.88 18.73 -5.23
CA ARG A 374 -13.67 19.93 -4.99
C ARG A 374 -14.75 20.10 -6.07
N PHE A 375 -15.94 20.54 -5.67
CA PHE A 375 -17.07 20.71 -6.58
C PHE A 375 -17.04 22.05 -7.32
N ASP A 376 -16.16 22.20 -8.32
CA ASP A 376 -16.07 23.44 -9.11
C ASP A 376 -16.38 23.27 -10.61
N ASN A 377 -16.32 22.04 -11.16
CA ASN A 377 -16.58 21.79 -12.58
C ASN A 377 -17.38 20.49 -12.78
N TYR A 378 -18.35 20.51 -13.70
CA TYR A 378 -19.15 19.35 -14.09
C TYR A 378 -18.49 18.44 -15.12
N GLU A 379 -17.63 19.00 -15.97
CA GLU A 379 -17.03 18.30 -17.11
C GLU A 379 -16.25 17.05 -16.67
N ILE A 380 -15.62 17.12 -15.49
CA ILE A 380 -14.82 16.02 -14.96
C ILE A 380 -15.63 14.78 -14.60
N PHE A 381 -16.95 14.88 -14.37
CA PHE A 381 -17.76 13.70 -14.05
C PHE A 381 -17.94 12.75 -15.23
N GLN A 382 -17.71 13.25 -16.46
CA GLN A 382 -17.70 12.41 -17.65
C GLN A 382 -16.32 11.76 -17.91
N HIS A 383 -15.30 12.12 -17.13
CA HIS A 383 -13.98 11.55 -17.30
C HIS A 383 -13.94 10.07 -16.83
N PRO A 384 -13.32 9.14 -17.58
CA PRO A 384 -13.32 7.71 -17.25
C PRO A 384 -12.84 7.39 -15.83
N ILE A 385 -11.80 8.07 -15.33
CA ILE A 385 -11.31 7.89 -13.94
C ILE A 385 -12.43 8.09 -12.91
N VAL A 386 -13.25 9.13 -13.11
CA VAL A 386 -14.29 9.53 -12.16
C VAL A 386 -15.49 8.61 -12.31
N ARG A 387 -15.95 8.39 -13.54
CA ARG A 387 -17.09 7.52 -13.84
C ARG A 387 -16.87 6.06 -13.42
N ASN A 388 -15.65 5.56 -13.57
CA ASN A 388 -15.32 4.18 -13.22
C ASN A 388 -14.93 4.02 -11.74
N SER A 389 -14.91 5.10 -10.94
CA SER A 389 -14.67 4.98 -9.51
C SER A 389 -15.89 4.36 -8.81
N GLU A 390 -15.67 3.59 -7.75
CA GLU A 390 -16.79 2.99 -7.00
C GLU A 390 -17.56 4.05 -6.20
N LYS A 391 -16.89 5.13 -5.79
CA LYS A 391 -17.46 6.20 -4.96
C LYS A 391 -16.88 7.58 -5.34
N LEU A 392 -17.78 8.54 -5.56
CA LEU A 392 -17.45 9.93 -5.78
C LEU A 392 -17.66 10.72 -4.49
N VAL A 393 -16.61 11.39 -4.01
CA VAL A 393 -16.66 12.30 -2.88
C VAL A 393 -16.45 13.73 -3.37
N LEU A 394 -17.39 14.60 -3.03
CA LEU A 394 -17.34 16.02 -3.38
C LEU A 394 -17.14 16.85 -2.13
N TYR A 395 -16.19 17.78 -2.19
CA TYR A 395 -16.01 18.85 -1.21
C TYR A 395 -16.72 20.11 -1.67
N GLY A 396 -17.12 20.95 -0.72
CA GLY A 396 -17.67 22.28 -1.00
C GLY A 396 -16.81 23.07 -2.00
N GLY A 397 -17.44 23.52 -3.09
CA GLY A 397 -16.78 24.22 -4.18
C GLY A 397 -17.59 25.41 -4.69
N ARG A 398 -17.23 25.93 -5.87
CA ARG A 398 -17.85 27.11 -6.48
C ARG A 398 -19.05 26.77 -7.36
N ALA A 399 -19.20 25.51 -7.79
CA ALA A 399 -20.31 25.11 -8.63
C ALA A 399 -21.62 25.01 -7.82
N GLN A 400 -22.70 25.55 -8.38
CA GLN A 400 -24.05 25.28 -7.88
C GLN A 400 -24.40 23.84 -8.19
N PHE A 401 -25.01 23.08 -7.27
CA PHE A 401 -25.33 21.67 -7.48
C PHE A 401 -26.57 21.46 -8.35
N ILE A 402 -26.35 20.79 -9.48
CA ILE A 402 -27.31 20.36 -10.48
C ILE A 402 -27.07 18.86 -10.57
N ALA A 403 -28.04 18.04 -10.18
CA ALA A 403 -27.80 16.60 -10.10
C ALA A 403 -27.78 15.89 -11.47
N GLN A 404 -28.36 16.48 -12.53
CA GLN A 404 -28.47 15.85 -13.85
C GLN A 404 -27.12 15.46 -14.48
N PRO A 405 -26.04 16.27 -14.40
CA PRO A 405 -24.75 15.91 -14.98
C PRO A 405 -23.95 14.89 -14.18
N ILE A 406 -24.34 14.59 -12.93
CA ILE A 406 -23.59 13.72 -12.00
C ILE A 406 -24.16 12.30 -12.05
N ASN A 407 -23.86 11.57 -13.12
CA ASN A 407 -24.24 10.16 -13.25
C ASN A 407 -23.21 9.26 -12.55
N HIS A 408 -23.26 9.21 -11.22
CA HIS A 408 -22.39 8.36 -10.40
C HIS A 408 -23.23 7.59 -9.37
N ARG A 409 -22.99 6.28 -9.24
CA ARG A 409 -23.83 5.40 -8.42
C ARG A 409 -23.78 5.75 -6.93
N HIS A 410 -22.60 6.05 -6.40
CA HIS A 410 -22.43 6.44 -5.00
C HIS A 410 -21.81 7.84 -4.91
N ILE A 411 -22.57 8.81 -4.44
CA ILE A 411 -22.12 10.19 -4.26
C ILE A 411 -22.09 10.53 -2.78
N HIS A 412 -21.03 11.17 -2.32
CA HIS A 412 -20.88 11.60 -0.93
C HIS A 412 -20.41 13.05 -0.86
N LEU A 413 -21.18 13.91 -0.20
CA LEU A 413 -20.83 15.30 0.07
C LEU A 413 -20.10 15.41 1.41
N ARG A 414 -18.83 15.81 1.39
CA ARG A 414 -17.96 15.89 2.58
C ARG A 414 -17.77 17.34 3.02
N ASP A 415 -17.95 17.57 4.33
CA ASP A 415 -17.71 18.86 4.99
C ASP A 415 -18.59 20.02 4.47
N TYR A 416 -19.85 19.74 4.12
CA TYR A 416 -20.82 20.77 3.73
C TYR A 416 -21.50 21.40 4.97
N TYR A 417 -21.92 22.66 4.84
CA TYR A 417 -22.90 23.24 5.75
C TYR A 417 -24.22 22.51 5.60
N ARG A 418 -24.94 22.36 6.71
CA ARG A 418 -26.18 21.58 6.78
C ARG A 418 -27.22 22.07 5.76
N GLU A 419 -27.42 23.38 5.67
CA GLU A 419 -28.39 24.01 4.78
C GLU A 419 -28.06 23.68 3.31
N THR A 420 -26.80 23.86 2.92
CA THR A 420 -26.32 23.54 1.57
C THR A 420 -26.46 22.05 1.26
N LEU A 421 -26.16 21.17 2.22
CA LEU A 421 -26.32 19.72 2.08
C LEU A 421 -27.79 19.36 1.81
N LEU A 422 -28.71 19.92 2.60
CA LEU A 422 -30.15 19.69 2.45
C LEU A 422 -30.68 20.22 1.11
N ASP A 423 -30.20 21.37 0.66
CA ASP A 423 -30.55 21.91 -0.66
C ASP A 423 -30.10 20.96 -1.78
N HIS A 424 -28.87 20.45 -1.71
CA HIS A 424 -28.35 19.48 -2.68
C HIS A 424 -29.14 18.17 -2.65
N MET A 425 -29.53 17.70 -1.46
CA MET A 425 -30.40 16.54 -1.29
C MET A 425 -31.79 16.76 -1.89
N ASN A 426 -32.37 17.94 -1.71
CA ASN A 426 -33.67 18.29 -2.32
C ASN A 426 -33.60 18.25 -3.85
N VAL A 427 -32.53 18.81 -4.42
CA VAL A 427 -32.26 18.75 -5.87
C VAL A 427 -32.10 17.29 -6.31
N TRP A 428 -31.36 16.48 -5.56
CA TRP A 428 -31.16 15.07 -5.87
C TRP A 428 -32.46 14.26 -5.80
N ILE A 429 -33.28 14.42 -4.75
CA ILE A 429 -34.57 13.69 -4.58
C ILE A 429 -35.53 13.97 -5.74
N ARG A 430 -35.57 15.22 -6.24
CA ARG A 430 -36.44 15.66 -7.33
C ARG A 430 -36.03 15.11 -8.71
N ASN A 431 -34.80 14.65 -8.87
CA ASN A 431 -34.31 14.11 -10.14
C ASN A 431 -34.71 12.66 -10.36
N ASN A 432 -34.84 12.22 -11.61
CA ASN A 432 -35.16 10.83 -11.96
C ASN A 432 -33.93 9.90 -11.83
N ASN A 433 -33.44 9.72 -10.61
CA ASN A 433 -32.32 8.83 -10.29
C ASN A 433 -32.72 7.35 -10.47
N GLU A 434 -31.76 6.53 -10.90
CA GLU A 434 -31.92 5.10 -11.12
C GLU A 434 -31.92 4.29 -9.81
N ILE A 435 -32.51 3.10 -9.85
CA ILE A 435 -32.49 2.16 -8.71
C ILE A 435 -31.03 1.78 -8.39
N GLY A 436 -30.70 1.81 -7.09
CA GLY A 436 -29.35 1.49 -6.61
C GLY A 436 -28.39 2.68 -6.61
N MET A 437 -28.84 3.88 -6.97
CA MET A 437 -28.11 5.12 -6.70
C MET A 437 -28.20 5.49 -5.22
N GLU A 438 -27.07 5.90 -4.65
CA GLU A 438 -26.93 6.30 -3.26
C GLU A 438 -26.31 7.70 -3.18
N PHE A 439 -26.86 8.54 -2.31
CA PHE A 439 -26.39 9.88 -2.06
C PHE A 439 -26.26 10.09 -0.56
N SER A 440 -25.12 10.60 -0.13
CA SER A 440 -24.89 10.83 1.30
C SER A 440 -24.13 12.10 1.54
N GLY A 441 -24.12 12.58 2.78
CA GLY A 441 -23.20 13.63 3.15
C GLY A 441 -23.04 13.80 4.65
N ASP A 442 -21.83 14.22 5.00
CA ASP A 442 -21.45 14.61 6.35
C ASP A 442 -21.69 16.11 6.52
N PHE A 443 -22.32 16.49 7.62
CA PHE A 443 -22.32 17.89 8.05
C PHE A 443 -21.66 18.02 9.41
N LYS A 444 -20.93 19.12 9.61
CA LYS A 444 -20.31 19.42 10.89
C LYS A 444 -21.38 19.79 11.89
N VAL A 445 -21.48 18.97 12.92
CA VAL A 445 -22.26 19.29 14.10
C VAL A 445 -21.47 20.38 14.84
N GLY A 446 -21.99 21.62 14.84
CA GLY A 446 -21.44 22.68 15.69
C GLY A 446 -21.57 22.33 17.17
N ASP A 447 -21.13 23.23 18.06
CA ASP A 447 -21.11 22.97 19.52
C ASP A 447 -22.49 22.60 20.13
N SER A 448 -23.62 22.83 19.43
CA SER A 448 -24.98 22.41 19.83
C SER A 448 -25.50 21.16 19.11
N SER A 449 -24.92 20.01 19.42
CA SER A 449 -25.23 18.75 18.71
C SER A 449 -26.69 18.28 18.75
N SER A 450 -27.38 18.43 19.87
CA SER A 450 -28.78 18.01 20.03
C SER A 450 -29.73 18.76 19.09
N TYR A 451 -29.57 20.08 18.99
CA TYR A 451 -30.40 20.92 18.13
C TYR A 451 -30.28 20.57 16.64
N SER A 452 -29.10 20.11 16.21
CA SER A 452 -28.88 19.71 14.81
C SER A 452 -29.58 18.41 14.45
N GLU A 453 -29.67 17.47 15.40
CA GLU A 453 -30.34 16.18 15.21
C GLU A 453 -31.86 16.36 15.15
N GLU A 454 -32.44 17.08 16.11
CA GLU A 454 -33.89 17.36 16.18
C GLU A 454 -34.37 18.08 14.92
N LEU A 455 -33.68 19.14 14.50
CA LEU A 455 -34.08 19.86 13.29
C LEU A 455 -34.02 18.97 12.04
N THR A 456 -33.02 18.08 11.95
CA THR A 456 -32.93 17.15 10.81
C THR A 456 -34.07 16.15 10.83
N LYS A 457 -34.45 15.64 12.00
CA LYS A 457 -35.65 14.78 12.17
C LYS A 457 -36.92 15.53 11.78
N ASP A 458 -37.07 16.80 12.15
CA ASP A 458 -38.23 17.62 11.78
C ASP A 458 -38.34 17.81 10.26
N ILE A 459 -37.21 18.04 9.59
CA ILE A 459 -37.16 18.11 8.12
C ILE A 459 -37.57 16.77 7.50
N MET A 460 -37.05 15.66 8.01
CA MET A 460 -37.43 14.32 7.55
C MET A 460 -38.94 14.06 7.78
N ASN A 461 -39.48 14.42 8.94
CA ASN A 461 -40.91 14.34 9.25
C ASN A 461 -41.78 15.18 8.31
N SER A 462 -41.34 16.39 7.94
CA SER A 462 -42.04 17.21 6.95
C SER A 462 -42.09 16.51 5.60
N LYS A 463 -40.95 16.02 5.12
CA LYS A 463 -40.85 15.31 3.84
C LYS A 463 -41.66 14.02 3.81
N MET A 464 -41.65 13.27 4.91
CA MET A 464 -42.48 12.08 5.07
C MET A 464 -43.95 12.44 4.87
N ARG A 465 -44.46 13.49 5.53
CA ARG A 465 -45.85 13.94 5.37
C ARG A 465 -46.17 14.42 3.96
N GLU A 466 -45.28 15.22 3.35
CA GLU A 466 -45.45 15.76 1.99
C GLU A 466 -45.50 14.66 0.91
N SER A 467 -44.74 13.58 1.08
CA SER A 467 -44.63 12.50 0.10
C SER A 467 -45.58 11.33 0.34
N GLY A 468 -46.36 11.33 1.43
CA GLY A 468 -47.09 10.14 1.88
C GLY A 468 -46.15 9.00 2.30
N GLY A 469 -44.95 9.34 2.76
CA GLY A 469 -43.96 8.40 3.25
C GLY A 469 -44.33 7.79 4.61
N ARG A 470 -43.48 6.86 5.07
CA ARG A 470 -43.63 6.15 6.35
C ARG A 470 -42.31 5.99 7.07
N ILE A 471 -42.36 5.85 8.39
CA ILE A 471 -41.21 5.45 9.20
C ILE A 471 -40.87 3.99 8.88
N VAL A 472 -39.57 3.69 8.78
CA VAL A 472 -39.07 2.36 8.45
C VAL A 472 -37.94 1.99 9.39
N LYS A 473 -37.77 0.68 9.61
CA LYS A 473 -36.63 0.14 10.35
C LYS A 473 -35.33 0.59 9.72
N ALA A 474 -34.32 0.73 10.57
CA ALA A 474 -32.96 0.95 10.13
C ALA A 474 -32.53 -0.12 9.12
N ASP A 475 -31.81 0.30 8.07
CA ASP A 475 -31.11 -0.64 7.19
C ASP A 475 -30.04 -1.34 8.05
N GLU A 476 -30.03 -2.69 8.03
CA GLU A 476 -29.12 -3.51 8.85
C GLU A 476 -27.64 -3.21 8.57
N ARG A 477 -27.31 -2.67 7.39
CA ARG A 477 -25.95 -2.22 7.04
C ARG A 477 -25.49 -1.03 7.89
N PHE A 478 -26.42 -0.29 8.50
CA PHE A 478 -26.17 0.92 9.26
C PHE A 478 -26.73 0.80 10.70
N PRO A 479 -26.04 0.08 11.60
CA PRO A 479 -26.50 -0.13 12.98
C PRO A 479 -26.61 1.17 13.79
N ASN A 480 -26.00 2.26 13.32
CA ASN A 480 -26.04 3.57 13.97
C ASN A 480 -27.11 4.51 13.37
N THR A 481 -28.15 3.96 12.75
CA THR A 481 -29.27 4.74 12.23
C THR A 481 -30.09 5.29 13.39
N LEU A 482 -30.21 6.62 13.45
CA LEU A 482 -31.01 7.31 14.46
C LEU A 482 -32.47 7.44 14.04
N TYR A 483 -32.70 7.59 12.74
CA TYR A 483 -34.02 7.83 12.18
C TYR A 483 -34.03 7.46 10.69
N SER A 484 -35.10 6.83 10.22
CA SER A 484 -35.22 6.44 8.80
C SER A 484 -36.67 6.50 8.34
N ILE A 485 -36.87 7.03 7.14
CA ILE A 485 -38.17 7.09 6.47
C ILE A 485 -38.06 6.54 5.05
N SER A 486 -39.16 6.00 4.51
CA SER A 486 -39.31 5.69 3.10
C SER A 486 -40.30 6.66 2.46
N MET A 487 -39.94 7.21 1.31
CA MET A 487 -40.74 8.16 0.53
C MET A 487 -41.02 7.59 -0.86
N PRO A 488 -42.27 7.24 -1.21
CA PRO A 488 -42.61 6.79 -2.55
C PRO A 488 -42.44 7.92 -3.58
N ARG A 489 -42.07 7.58 -4.82
CA ARG A 489 -41.95 8.58 -5.89
C ARG A 489 -43.28 8.81 -6.60
N THR A 490 -43.67 10.07 -6.72
CA THR A 490 -44.93 10.48 -7.37
C THR A 490 -45.03 10.00 -8.82
N ASN A 491 -43.91 10.04 -9.56
CA ASN A 491 -43.87 9.66 -10.98
C ASN A 491 -43.45 8.20 -11.22
N ALA A 492 -43.14 7.45 -10.17
CA ALA A 492 -42.65 6.07 -10.28
C ALA A 492 -43.04 5.28 -9.03
N PRO A 493 -44.30 4.81 -8.91
CA PRO A 493 -44.83 4.21 -7.67
C PRO A 493 -44.10 2.94 -7.23
N ASN A 494 -43.41 2.27 -8.17
CA ASN A 494 -42.60 1.08 -7.89
C ASN A 494 -41.20 1.42 -7.36
N ILE A 495 -40.89 2.70 -7.14
CA ILE A 495 -39.60 3.20 -6.64
C ILE A 495 -39.86 4.04 -5.39
N GLU A 496 -39.06 3.80 -4.36
CA GLU A 496 -39.03 4.60 -3.15
C GLU A 496 -37.62 5.18 -2.90
N THR A 497 -37.57 6.30 -2.18
CA THR A 497 -36.34 6.88 -1.65
C THR A 497 -36.31 6.63 -0.15
N GLN A 498 -35.36 5.83 0.32
CA GLN A 498 -35.08 5.72 1.75
C GLN A 498 -34.20 6.88 2.17
N PHE A 499 -34.60 7.61 3.21
CA PHE A 499 -33.86 8.71 3.81
C PHE A 499 -33.55 8.32 5.25
N SER A 500 -32.26 8.15 5.54
CA SER A 500 -31.76 7.79 6.87
C SER A 500 -30.82 8.85 7.44
N LEU A 501 -30.94 9.08 8.75
CA LEU A 501 -30.03 9.88 9.56
C LEU A 501 -29.16 8.95 10.39
N LEU A 502 -27.85 9.05 10.24
CA LEU A 502 -26.84 8.18 10.84
C LEU A 502 -25.95 8.95 11.81
N LYS A 503 -25.51 8.28 12.88
CA LYS A 503 -24.51 8.81 13.82
C LYS A 503 -23.17 8.10 13.65
N ASN A 504 -22.19 8.80 13.09
CA ASN A 504 -20.83 8.28 12.87
C ASN A 504 -19.83 9.01 13.75
N GLY A 505 -19.74 8.55 15.01
CA GLY A 505 -18.92 9.19 16.04
C GLY A 505 -19.46 10.59 16.36
N PRO A 506 -18.64 11.66 16.27
CA PRO A 506 -19.08 13.03 16.52
C PRO A 506 -19.84 13.66 15.33
N LYS A 507 -19.92 12.97 14.18
CA LYS A 507 -20.56 13.48 12.97
C LYS A 507 -21.94 12.88 12.79
N LEU A 508 -22.87 13.70 12.31
CA LEU A 508 -24.11 13.24 11.72
C LEU A 508 -23.93 13.11 10.21
N GLN A 509 -24.51 12.06 9.65
CA GLN A 509 -24.51 11.79 8.23
C GLN A 509 -25.95 11.56 7.78
N ILE A 510 -26.32 12.17 6.67
CA ILE A 510 -27.57 11.84 5.98
C ILE A 510 -27.25 10.90 4.83
N TYR A 511 -28.10 9.90 4.65
CA TYR A 511 -28.00 8.90 3.60
C TYR A 511 -29.34 8.75 2.87
N LEU A 512 -29.30 8.80 1.55
CA LEU A 512 -30.42 8.62 0.64
C LEU A 512 -30.13 7.45 -0.29
N LYS A 513 -31.12 6.59 -0.51
CA LYS A 513 -31.01 5.43 -1.41
C LYS A 513 -32.28 5.27 -2.24
N ILE A 514 -32.11 5.09 -3.54
CA ILE A 514 -33.22 4.74 -4.44
C ILE A 514 -33.33 3.21 -4.52
N GLN A 515 -34.52 2.68 -4.25
CA GLN A 515 -34.76 1.23 -4.25
C GLN A 515 -36.18 0.88 -4.71
N PRO A 516 -36.45 -0.40 -5.03
CA PRO A 516 -37.81 -0.83 -5.33
C PRO A 516 -38.74 -0.60 -4.13
N SER A 517 -39.97 -0.19 -4.41
CA SER A 517 -41.00 0.02 -3.38
C SER A 517 -41.25 -1.25 -2.57
N GLY A 518 -41.39 -1.10 -1.25
CA GLY A 518 -41.63 -2.23 -0.33
C GLY A 518 -40.36 -2.95 0.15
N THR A 519 -39.18 -2.50 -0.27
CA THR A 519 -37.90 -3.02 0.23
C THR A 519 -37.61 -2.50 1.64
N ALA A 520 -38.00 -1.26 1.96
CA ALA A 520 -37.89 -0.73 3.32
C ALA A 520 -38.97 -1.34 4.22
N ILE A 521 -38.52 -2.04 5.27
CA ILE A 521 -39.37 -2.71 6.25
C ILE A 521 -40.00 -1.64 7.16
N PRO A 522 -41.34 -1.50 7.22
CA PRO A 522 -42.01 -0.61 8.17
C PRO A 522 -41.60 -0.92 9.62
N GLU A 523 -41.49 0.12 10.45
CA GLU A 523 -41.16 -0.04 11.88
C GLU A 523 -42.28 -0.74 12.66
#